data_AF-A0A8J6Z0H7-F1
#
_entry.id   AF-A0A8J6Z0H7-F1
#
_cell.length_a   1.000
_cell.length_b   1.000
_cell.length_c   1.000
_cell.angle_alpha   90.00
_cell.angle_beta   90.00
_cell.angle_gamma   90.00
#
_symmetry.space_group_name_H-M   'P 1'
#
loop_
_entity.id
_entity.type
_entity.pdbx_description
1 polymer ?
#
loop_
_entity_poly.entity_id
_entity_poly.type
_entity_poly.pdbx_seq_one_letter_code
_entity_poly.pdbx_strand_id
1 'polypeptide(L)'
;MARLAAARTAFHAALLAGPLTVSDRGIPSNADSSSAPSRRIALGILDRLGPSRTAVKLPGQTAGANFETLCAAFLEEILPALAHLRPGRFEIAKGGGIARFEQYAHLDELEAIARSNRDIATALGSDYLIKPDIVIARRPEPDAAINARETLVDATVARHASIRAWAQPLDLLHASISCKWTLRSDRAQNARSEGLNLVRNRKGRLPHVAVVTGEPLPSRIASLALGTGDIDCVYHFALPELRATLDGTGDEGYLDTLDMMVEGKRLKDISDLPLDLVA
;
A
#
# COMPACT_ATOMS: atom_id res chain seq x y z
N MET A 1 -26.42 1.86 -0.98
CA MET A 1 -25.02 2.30 -0.77
C MET A 1 -24.16 1.70 -1.88
N ALA A 2 -23.22 2.44 -2.47
CA ALA A 2 -22.32 1.89 -3.49
C ALA A 2 -21.45 0.76 -2.89
N ARG A 3 -21.08 -0.26 -3.68
CA ARG A 3 -20.30 -1.42 -3.18
C ARG A 3 -18.98 -1.00 -2.53
N LEU A 4 -18.27 -0.06 -3.15
CA LEU A 4 -17.02 0.50 -2.63
C LEU A 4 -17.22 1.22 -1.29
N ALA A 5 -18.31 1.97 -1.15
CA ALA A 5 -18.67 2.61 0.12
C ALA A 5 -18.99 1.56 1.21
N ALA A 6 -19.70 0.49 0.87
CA ALA A 6 -19.99 -0.60 1.80
C ALA A 6 -18.71 -1.33 2.26
N ALA A 7 -17.76 -1.61 1.35
CA ALA A 7 -16.47 -2.22 1.71
C ALA A 7 -15.61 -1.29 2.57
N ARG A 8 -15.61 0.03 2.29
CA ARG A 8 -14.94 1.03 3.14
C ARG A 8 -15.53 1.03 4.55
N THR A 9 -16.86 1.01 4.68
CA THR A 9 -17.53 0.90 5.99
C THR A 9 -17.18 -0.40 6.71
N ALA A 10 -17.15 -1.54 6.01
CA ALA A 10 -16.76 -2.82 6.59
C ALA A 10 -15.29 -2.82 7.05
N PHE A 11 -14.40 -2.22 6.27
CA PHE A 11 -12.99 -2.02 6.63
C PHE A 11 -12.85 -1.19 7.91
N HIS A 12 -13.58 -0.09 8.04
CA HIS A 12 -13.61 0.72 9.27
C HIS A 12 -14.17 -0.04 10.48
N ALA A 13 -15.27 -0.77 10.31
CA ALA A 13 -15.82 -1.60 11.37
C ALA A 13 -14.81 -2.64 11.87
N ALA A 14 -14.06 -3.27 10.96
CA ALA A 14 -13.00 -4.20 11.30
C ALA A 14 -11.82 -3.52 12.02
N LEU A 15 -11.47 -2.28 11.65
CA LEU A 15 -10.47 -1.49 12.38
C LEU A 15 -10.92 -1.21 13.82
N LEU A 16 -12.17 -0.76 14.01
CA LEU A 16 -12.77 -0.45 15.33
C LEU A 16 -12.91 -1.69 16.23
N ALA A 17 -13.13 -2.86 15.63
CA ALA A 17 -13.16 -4.13 16.35
C ALA A 17 -11.76 -4.66 16.71
N GLY A 18 -10.73 -4.21 15.98
CA GLY A 18 -9.35 -4.69 16.05
C GLY A 18 -8.33 -3.61 16.47
N PRO A 19 -7.47 -3.11 15.58
CA PRO A 19 -6.32 -2.28 15.95
C PRO A 19 -6.65 -0.85 16.39
N LEU A 20 -7.80 -0.28 16.00
CA LEU A 20 -8.23 1.05 16.41
C LEU A 20 -8.98 0.96 17.74
N THR A 21 -8.26 1.17 18.84
CA THR A 21 -8.75 1.08 20.23
C THR A 21 -8.61 2.41 20.94
N VAL A 22 -9.33 2.59 22.05
CA VAL A 22 -9.19 3.73 22.95
C VAL A 22 -8.63 3.26 24.28
N SER A 23 -7.59 3.92 24.79
CA SER A 23 -7.09 3.66 26.15
C SER A 23 -8.04 4.20 27.23
N ASP A 24 -7.87 3.77 28.48
CA ASP A 24 -8.64 4.28 29.63
C ASP A 24 -8.53 5.80 29.84
N ARG A 25 -7.53 6.45 29.23
CA ARG A 25 -7.33 7.91 29.24
C ARG A 25 -7.97 8.62 28.04
N GLY A 26 -8.78 7.92 27.24
CA GLY A 26 -9.45 8.49 26.07
C GLY A 26 -8.52 8.70 24.87
N ILE A 27 -7.34 8.08 24.83
CA ILE A 27 -6.36 8.25 23.74
C ILE A 27 -6.53 7.14 22.70
N PRO A 28 -6.83 7.46 21.43
CA PRO A 28 -6.87 6.48 20.34
C PRO A 28 -5.51 5.82 20.05
N SER A 29 -5.53 4.57 19.62
CA SER A 29 -4.32 3.75 19.43
C SER A 29 -3.41 4.23 18.30
N ASN A 30 -3.94 4.92 17.29
CA ASN A 30 -3.18 5.55 16.22
C ASN A 30 -2.63 6.95 16.59
N ALA A 31 -2.97 7.50 17.75
CA ALA A 31 -2.42 8.76 18.21
C ALA A 31 -1.02 8.59 18.81
N ASP A 32 -0.24 9.66 18.74
CA ASP A 32 0.92 9.86 19.60
C ASP A 32 0.49 10.45 20.94
N SER A 33 0.67 9.69 22.01
CA SER A 33 0.26 10.06 23.36
C SER A 33 0.93 11.33 23.87
N SER A 34 2.13 11.67 23.38
CA SER A 34 2.83 12.89 23.80
C SER A 34 2.41 14.14 22.99
N SER A 35 1.76 13.98 21.84
CA SER A 35 1.38 15.08 20.95
C SER A 35 -0.09 15.45 21.12
N ALA A 36 -0.35 16.63 21.71
CA ALA A 36 -1.72 17.12 21.89
C ALA A 36 -2.52 17.24 20.57
N PRO A 37 -1.96 17.78 19.48
CA PRO A 37 -2.62 17.78 18.18
C PRO A 37 -2.95 16.37 17.68
N SER A 38 -2.00 15.43 17.78
CA SER A 38 -2.21 14.05 17.34
C SER A 38 -3.36 13.38 18.09
N ARG A 39 -3.43 13.53 19.41
CA ARG A 39 -4.55 13.01 20.23
C ARG A 39 -5.89 13.61 19.83
N ARG A 40 -5.95 14.94 19.69
CA ARG A 40 -7.17 15.68 19.31
C ARG A 40 -7.70 15.24 17.95
N ILE A 41 -6.83 15.18 16.95
CA ILE A 41 -7.22 14.81 15.58
C ILE A 41 -7.63 13.34 15.51
N ALA A 42 -6.87 12.43 16.14
CA ALA A 42 -7.23 11.01 16.16
C ALA A 42 -8.59 10.77 16.84
N LEU A 43 -8.89 11.50 17.91
CA LEU A 43 -10.18 11.41 18.59
C LEU A 43 -11.31 11.93 17.70
N GLY A 44 -11.12 13.06 17.02
CA GLY A 44 -12.13 13.59 16.10
C GLY A 44 -12.42 12.68 14.90
N ILE A 45 -11.41 11.97 14.38
CA ILE A 45 -11.61 10.91 13.38
C ILE A 45 -12.44 9.79 13.99
N LEU A 46 -12.07 9.31 15.17
CA LEU A 46 -12.77 8.23 15.83
C LEU A 46 -14.25 8.55 16.09
N ASP A 47 -14.55 9.76 16.58
CA ASP A 47 -15.92 10.21 16.84
C ASP A 47 -16.81 10.17 15.58
N ARG A 48 -16.19 10.34 14.40
CA ARG A 48 -16.87 10.26 13.09
C ARG A 48 -17.01 8.83 12.57
N LEU A 49 -16.06 7.95 12.90
CA LEU A 49 -16.11 6.54 12.51
C LEU A 49 -17.09 5.73 13.37
N GLY A 50 -17.24 6.10 14.64
CA GLY A 50 -18.13 5.45 15.59
C GLY A 50 -17.40 4.85 16.80
N PRO A 51 -18.14 4.12 17.66
CA PRO A 51 -17.59 3.61 18.91
C PRO A 51 -16.48 2.59 18.67
N SER A 52 -15.39 2.75 19.42
CA SER A 52 -14.28 1.81 19.47
C SER A 52 -14.21 1.14 20.84
N ARG A 53 -13.57 -0.03 20.89
CA ARG A 53 -13.36 -0.78 22.13
C ARG A 53 -12.33 -0.07 23.01
N THR A 54 -12.65 0.05 24.29
CA THR A 54 -11.66 0.42 25.30
C THR A 54 -10.71 -0.75 25.52
N ALA A 55 -9.42 -0.56 25.25
CA ALA A 55 -8.40 -1.58 25.40
C ALA A 55 -7.01 -0.97 25.55
N VAL A 56 -6.08 -1.76 26.11
CA VAL A 56 -4.66 -1.40 26.11
C VAL A 56 -4.15 -1.36 24.67
N LYS A 57 -3.42 -0.29 24.33
CA LYS A 57 -2.81 -0.12 23.01
C LYS A 57 -1.96 -1.33 22.66
N LEU A 58 -2.26 -1.94 21.52
CA LEU A 58 -1.49 -3.08 21.00
C LEU A 58 -0.01 -2.70 20.78
N PRO A 59 0.91 -3.65 20.94
CA PRO A 59 2.29 -3.47 20.51
C PRO A 59 2.34 -3.06 19.03
N GLY A 60 3.31 -2.20 18.69
CA GLY A 60 3.38 -1.60 17.35
C GLY A 60 3.45 -2.62 16.21
N GLN A 61 4.16 -3.74 16.40
CA GLN A 61 4.24 -4.83 15.42
C GLN A 61 2.89 -5.52 15.23
N THR A 62 2.17 -5.82 16.31
CA THR A 62 0.84 -6.45 16.26
C THR A 62 -0.19 -5.52 15.61
N ALA A 63 -0.17 -4.23 15.95
CA ALA A 63 -1.05 -3.25 15.32
C ALA A 63 -0.76 -3.10 13.81
N GLY A 64 0.52 -3.10 13.43
CA GLY A 64 0.95 -3.09 12.02
C GLY A 64 0.44 -4.31 11.26
N ALA A 65 0.73 -5.51 11.76
CA ALA A 65 0.29 -6.76 11.12
C ALA A 65 -1.24 -6.89 11.02
N ASN A 66 -1.98 -6.39 12.01
CA ASN A 66 -3.44 -6.33 11.95
C ASN A 66 -3.90 -5.34 10.87
N PHE A 67 -3.29 -4.16 10.79
CA PHE A 67 -3.61 -3.17 9.77
C PHE A 67 -3.33 -3.68 8.36
N GLU A 68 -2.18 -4.32 8.13
CA GLU A 68 -1.83 -5.00 6.87
C GLU A 68 -2.89 -6.03 6.46
N THR A 69 -3.35 -6.85 7.42
CA THR A 69 -4.38 -7.85 7.17
C THR A 69 -5.69 -7.22 6.72
N LEU A 70 -6.10 -6.13 7.37
CA LEU A 70 -7.35 -5.45 7.04
C LEU A 70 -7.27 -4.71 5.70
N CYS A 71 -6.12 -4.13 5.37
CA CYS A 71 -5.88 -3.52 4.05
C CYS A 71 -5.92 -4.57 2.93
N ALA A 72 -5.31 -5.75 3.14
CA ALA A 72 -5.37 -6.85 2.18
C ALA A 72 -6.81 -7.34 1.98
N ALA A 73 -7.55 -7.57 3.07
CA ALA A 73 -8.94 -8.02 3.02
C ALA A 73 -9.86 -7.00 2.30
N PHE A 74 -9.64 -5.70 2.50
CA PHE A 74 -10.36 -4.65 1.77
C PHE A 74 -10.13 -4.74 0.25
N LEU A 75 -8.89 -4.98 -0.18
CA LEU A 75 -8.55 -5.13 -1.60
C LEU A 75 -9.10 -6.43 -2.19
N GLU A 76 -9.04 -7.53 -1.43
CA GLU A 76 -9.59 -8.84 -1.81
C GLU A 76 -11.11 -8.77 -2.05
N GLU A 77 -11.83 -7.98 -1.25
CA GLU A 77 -13.28 -7.78 -1.41
C GLU A 77 -13.64 -6.99 -2.67
N ILE A 78 -12.86 -5.95 -3.01
CA ILE A 78 -13.24 -4.99 -4.06
C ILE A 78 -12.63 -5.28 -5.43
N LEU A 79 -11.35 -5.67 -5.53
CA LEU A 79 -10.69 -5.83 -6.84
C LEU A 79 -11.40 -6.80 -7.79
N PRO A 80 -12.00 -7.92 -7.34
CA PRO A 80 -12.75 -8.80 -8.23
C PRO A 80 -13.94 -8.09 -8.92
N ALA A 81 -14.55 -7.10 -8.27
CA ALA A 81 -15.64 -6.33 -8.85
C ALA A 81 -15.17 -5.41 -10.00
N LEU A 82 -13.88 -5.08 -10.04
CA LEU A 82 -13.25 -4.18 -11.02
C LEU A 82 -12.57 -4.94 -12.18
N ALA A 83 -12.68 -6.27 -12.23
CA ALA A 83 -12.05 -7.10 -13.25
C ALA A 83 -12.46 -6.73 -14.70
N HIS A 84 -13.63 -6.14 -14.89
CA HIS A 84 -14.10 -5.67 -16.20
C HIS A 84 -13.37 -4.41 -16.70
N LEU A 85 -12.81 -3.59 -15.80
CA LEU A 85 -11.99 -2.43 -16.15
C LEU A 85 -10.54 -2.82 -16.42
N ARG A 86 -10.04 -3.83 -15.71
CA ARG A 86 -8.69 -4.36 -15.87
C ARG A 86 -8.72 -5.90 -15.86
N PRO A 87 -8.97 -6.54 -17.00
CA PRO A 87 -9.06 -8.00 -17.06
C PRO A 87 -7.70 -8.65 -16.81
N GLY A 88 -7.73 -9.79 -16.14
CA GLY A 88 -6.57 -10.59 -15.79
C GLY A 88 -6.80 -11.37 -14.51
N ARG A 89 -5.90 -12.32 -14.22
CA ARG A 89 -5.90 -13.06 -12.96
C ARG A 89 -4.97 -12.36 -11.98
N PHE A 90 -5.56 -11.71 -10.99
CA PHE A 90 -4.84 -11.02 -9.92
C PHE A 90 -4.87 -11.84 -8.64
N GLU A 91 -3.77 -11.82 -7.90
CA GLU A 91 -3.63 -12.47 -6.60
C GLU A 91 -3.04 -11.47 -5.61
N ILE A 92 -3.70 -11.32 -4.46
CA ILE A 92 -3.21 -10.48 -3.36
C ILE A 92 -2.49 -11.41 -2.39
N ALA A 93 -1.28 -11.03 -2.00
CA ALA A 93 -0.53 -11.75 -0.99
C ALA A 93 0.08 -10.76 0.00
N LYS A 94 0.13 -11.17 1.27
CA LYS A 94 0.86 -10.45 2.30
C LYS A 94 2.31 -10.90 2.35
N GLY A 95 3.23 -9.94 2.39
CA GLY A 95 4.66 -10.22 2.44
C GLY A 95 5.18 -10.93 1.19
N GLY A 96 6.44 -11.38 1.32
CA GLY A 96 7.16 -12.11 0.27
C GLY A 96 8.23 -11.27 -0.39
N GLY A 97 9.29 -11.94 -0.85
CA GLY A 97 10.36 -11.30 -1.62
C GLY A 97 9.86 -10.98 -3.03
N ILE A 98 10.28 -9.83 -3.55
CA ILE A 98 9.89 -9.40 -4.90
C ILE A 98 10.56 -10.20 -6.01
N ALA A 99 11.64 -10.91 -5.71
CA ALA A 99 12.39 -11.71 -6.67
C ALA A 99 11.58 -12.89 -7.26
N ARG A 100 10.44 -13.26 -6.66
CA ARG A 100 9.52 -14.24 -7.27
C ARG A 100 8.79 -13.72 -8.51
N PHE A 101 8.85 -12.41 -8.78
CA PHE A 101 8.16 -11.77 -9.90
C PHE A 101 9.11 -11.51 -11.07
N GLU A 102 8.60 -11.58 -12.30
CA GLU A 102 9.40 -11.45 -13.53
C GLU A 102 10.30 -10.20 -13.53
N GLN A 103 9.75 -9.05 -13.12
CA GLN A 103 10.51 -7.78 -13.16
C GLN A 103 11.74 -7.78 -12.25
N TYR A 104 11.78 -8.66 -11.25
CA TYR A 104 12.79 -8.67 -10.19
C TYR A 104 13.46 -10.04 -10.03
N ALA A 105 13.19 -11.01 -10.92
CA ALA A 105 13.71 -12.38 -10.83
C ALA A 105 15.24 -12.47 -10.76
N HIS A 106 15.93 -11.55 -11.43
CA HIS A 106 17.39 -11.43 -11.39
C HIS A 106 17.95 -11.07 -10.00
N LEU A 107 17.13 -10.60 -9.06
CA LEU A 107 17.59 -10.31 -7.69
C LEU A 107 17.90 -11.59 -6.90
N ASP A 108 17.26 -12.72 -7.21
CA ASP A 108 17.58 -14.01 -6.56
C ASP A 108 19.02 -14.43 -6.89
N GLU A 109 19.44 -14.25 -8.15
CA GLU A 109 20.82 -14.51 -8.57
C GLU A 109 21.81 -13.58 -7.87
N LEU A 110 21.49 -12.28 -7.77
CA LEU A 110 22.33 -11.31 -7.07
C LEU A 110 22.46 -11.64 -5.57
N GLU A 111 21.37 -12.06 -4.92
CA GLU A 111 21.40 -12.49 -3.52
C GLU A 111 22.27 -13.73 -3.34
N ALA A 112 22.16 -14.73 -4.23
CA ALA A 112 22.99 -15.93 -4.18
C ALA A 112 24.49 -15.59 -4.32
N ILE A 113 24.84 -14.69 -5.25
CA ILE A 113 26.22 -14.24 -5.46
C ILE A 113 26.71 -13.46 -4.22
N ALA A 114 25.92 -12.53 -3.69
CA ALA A 114 26.28 -11.73 -2.53
C ALA A 114 26.54 -12.60 -1.29
N ARG A 115 25.76 -13.67 -1.08
CA ARG A 115 25.99 -14.62 0.02
C ARG A 115 27.33 -15.35 -0.10
N SER A 116 27.84 -15.52 -1.32
CA SER A 116 29.13 -16.18 -1.58
C SER A 116 30.33 -15.24 -1.58
N ASN A 117 30.13 -13.91 -1.63
CA ASN A 117 31.20 -12.93 -1.74
C ASN A 117 30.91 -11.65 -0.91
N ARG A 118 31.72 -11.42 0.13
CA ARG A 118 31.57 -10.29 1.06
C ARG A 118 31.78 -8.92 0.41
N ASP A 119 32.65 -8.80 -0.58
CA ASP A 119 32.90 -7.53 -1.26
C ASP A 119 31.69 -7.13 -2.11
N ILE A 120 31.09 -8.12 -2.79
CA ILE A 120 29.86 -7.93 -3.57
C ILE A 120 28.69 -7.60 -2.64
N ALA A 121 28.55 -8.30 -1.50
CA ALA A 121 27.53 -7.97 -0.51
C ALA A 121 27.67 -6.54 0.03
N THR A 122 28.91 -6.09 0.25
CA THR A 122 29.19 -4.72 0.71
C THR A 122 28.84 -3.68 -0.36
N ALA A 123 29.13 -3.97 -1.63
CA ALA A 123 28.83 -3.06 -2.75
C ALA A 123 27.34 -2.99 -3.10
N LEU A 124 26.61 -4.11 -3.02
CA LEU A 124 25.17 -4.19 -3.29
C LEU A 124 24.31 -3.72 -2.11
N GLY A 125 24.87 -3.70 -0.90
CA GLY A 125 24.15 -3.32 0.31
C GLY A 125 23.06 -4.33 0.71
N SER A 126 21.97 -3.84 1.31
CA SER A 126 20.77 -4.65 1.63
C SER A 126 19.54 -4.23 0.84
N ASP A 127 19.73 -3.33 -0.13
CA ASP A 127 18.67 -2.67 -0.91
C ASP A 127 17.89 -3.63 -1.82
N TYR A 128 18.40 -4.84 -2.06
CA TYR A 128 17.73 -5.89 -2.83
C TYR A 128 16.76 -6.75 -2.01
N LEU A 129 16.77 -6.65 -0.67
CA LEU A 129 15.93 -7.45 0.24
C LEU A 129 14.57 -6.80 0.51
N ILE A 130 13.94 -6.24 -0.51
CA ILE A 130 12.63 -5.58 -0.36
C ILE A 130 11.55 -6.64 -0.10
N LYS A 131 10.79 -6.44 0.97
CA LYS A 131 9.63 -7.25 1.32
C LYS A 131 8.44 -6.33 1.56
N PRO A 132 7.64 -6.03 0.52
CA PRO A 132 6.45 -5.23 0.67
C PRO A 132 5.46 -5.87 1.64
N ASP A 133 4.68 -5.04 2.33
CA ASP A 133 3.69 -5.51 3.29
C ASP A 133 2.55 -6.27 2.56
N ILE A 134 2.09 -5.73 1.43
CA ILE A 134 1.14 -6.37 0.51
C ILE A 134 1.69 -6.28 -0.91
N VAL A 135 1.58 -7.37 -1.67
CA VAL A 135 1.84 -7.41 -3.10
C VAL A 135 0.59 -7.84 -3.86
N ILE A 136 0.38 -7.25 -5.02
CA ILE A 136 -0.63 -7.68 -5.99
C ILE A 136 0.11 -8.27 -7.18
N ALA A 137 -0.09 -9.55 -7.42
CA ALA A 137 0.46 -10.27 -8.55
C ALA A 137 -0.55 -10.30 -9.70
N ARG A 138 -0.07 -10.29 -10.95
CA ARG A 138 -0.85 -10.61 -12.14
C ARG A 138 -0.23 -11.82 -12.84
N ARG A 139 -1.02 -12.87 -13.02
CA ARG A 139 -0.55 -14.07 -13.74
C ARG A 139 -0.42 -13.81 -15.24
N PRO A 140 0.60 -14.38 -15.90
CA PRO A 140 0.66 -14.41 -17.36
C PRO A 140 -0.53 -15.16 -17.97
N GLU A 141 -0.83 -14.84 -19.22
CA GLU A 141 -1.91 -15.42 -20.01
C GLU A 141 -1.40 -16.54 -20.92
N PRO A 142 -2.10 -17.68 -21.00
CA PRO A 142 -1.79 -18.71 -21.98
C PRO A 142 -2.18 -18.26 -23.39
N ASP A 143 -1.54 -18.81 -24.42
CA ASP A 143 -1.83 -18.51 -25.82
C ASP A 143 -3.32 -18.72 -26.17
N ALA A 144 -3.99 -19.69 -25.55
CA ALA A 144 -5.43 -19.90 -25.73
C ALA A 144 -6.28 -18.70 -25.27
N ALA A 145 -5.88 -18.00 -24.22
CA ALA A 145 -6.56 -16.79 -23.75
C ALA A 145 -6.22 -15.58 -24.62
N ILE A 146 -4.96 -15.46 -25.05
CA ILE A 146 -4.51 -14.40 -25.96
C ILE A 146 -5.22 -14.52 -27.31
N ASN A 147 -5.32 -15.74 -27.85
CA ASN A 147 -5.93 -16.04 -29.14
C ASN A 147 -7.45 -16.28 -29.07
N ALA A 148 -8.12 -15.88 -27.98
CA ALA A 148 -9.53 -16.22 -27.73
C ALA A 148 -10.51 -15.62 -28.76
N ARG A 149 -10.14 -14.53 -29.43
CA ARG A 149 -10.98 -13.86 -30.46
C ARG A 149 -10.42 -14.03 -31.87
N GLU A 150 -9.11 -13.95 -32.02
CA GLU A 150 -8.40 -14.16 -33.28
C GLU A 150 -6.99 -14.68 -32.98
N THR A 151 -6.33 -15.28 -33.96
CA THR A 151 -4.96 -15.77 -33.80
C THR A 151 -3.98 -14.59 -33.80
N LEU A 152 -3.59 -14.12 -32.61
CA LEU A 152 -2.65 -13.03 -32.41
C LEU A 152 -1.20 -13.49 -32.31
N VAL A 153 -0.96 -14.65 -31.70
CA VAL A 153 0.39 -15.19 -31.46
C VAL A 153 0.51 -16.66 -31.84
N ASP A 154 1.71 -17.04 -32.23
CA ASP A 154 2.15 -18.42 -32.44
C ASP A 154 3.57 -18.62 -31.86
N ALA A 155 4.20 -19.76 -32.15
CA ALA A 155 5.55 -20.07 -31.65
C ALA A 155 6.67 -19.17 -32.22
N THR A 156 6.39 -18.37 -33.25
CA THR A 156 7.39 -17.60 -34.01
C THR A 156 7.45 -16.13 -33.59
N VAL A 157 6.33 -15.55 -33.14
CA VAL A 157 6.22 -14.12 -32.76
C VAL A 157 6.09 -13.91 -31.25
N ALA A 158 6.30 -12.68 -30.77
CA ALA A 158 6.07 -12.25 -29.38
C ALA A 158 6.72 -13.18 -28.31
N ARG A 159 7.94 -13.67 -28.58
CA ARG A 159 8.62 -14.70 -27.78
C ARG A 159 9.22 -14.22 -26.47
N HIS A 160 9.15 -12.91 -26.20
CA HIS A 160 9.66 -12.26 -24.99
C HIS A 160 8.61 -11.38 -24.31
N ALA A 161 7.34 -11.50 -24.70
CA ALA A 161 6.27 -10.69 -24.12
C ALA A 161 5.99 -11.15 -22.67
N SER A 162 6.18 -10.26 -21.68
CA SER A 162 6.04 -10.61 -20.25
C SER A 162 4.64 -11.12 -19.88
N ILE A 163 3.58 -10.70 -20.58
CA ILE A 163 2.22 -11.17 -20.31
C ILE A 163 1.96 -12.59 -20.83
N ARG A 164 2.83 -13.15 -21.68
CA ARG A 164 2.61 -14.44 -22.33
C ARG A 164 3.26 -15.56 -21.52
N ALA A 165 2.45 -16.46 -20.97
CA ALA A 165 2.90 -17.56 -20.11
C ALA A 165 3.92 -18.50 -20.79
N TRP A 166 3.80 -18.67 -22.11
CA TRP A 166 4.77 -19.47 -22.88
C TRP A 166 6.17 -18.84 -22.93
N ALA A 167 6.25 -17.51 -22.94
CA ALA A 167 7.52 -16.80 -23.01
C ALA A 167 8.23 -16.74 -21.65
N GLN A 168 7.46 -16.56 -20.56
CA GLN A 168 7.97 -16.51 -19.20
C GLN A 168 6.88 -16.96 -18.20
N PRO A 169 7.19 -17.85 -17.23
CA PRO A 169 6.17 -18.44 -16.36
C PRO A 169 5.92 -17.69 -15.04
N LEU A 170 6.71 -16.66 -14.72
CA LEU A 170 6.64 -15.94 -13.45
C LEU A 170 5.48 -14.94 -13.45
N ASP A 171 4.90 -14.71 -12.28
CA ASP A 171 3.90 -13.67 -12.12
C ASP A 171 4.52 -12.27 -12.28
N LEU A 172 3.71 -11.32 -12.72
CA LEU A 172 4.06 -9.91 -12.81
C LEU A 172 3.69 -9.22 -11.49
N LEU A 173 4.61 -8.49 -10.87
CA LEU A 173 4.27 -7.61 -9.76
C LEU A 173 3.44 -6.45 -10.32
N HIS A 174 2.15 -6.41 -9.97
CA HIS A 174 1.23 -5.35 -10.40
C HIS A 174 1.26 -4.17 -9.43
N ALA A 175 1.32 -4.43 -8.12
CA ALA A 175 1.43 -3.40 -7.11
C ALA A 175 2.22 -3.87 -5.87
N SER A 176 2.88 -2.91 -5.22
CA SER A 176 3.53 -3.03 -3.93
C SER A 176 2.91 -1.99 -3.00
N ILE A 177 2.29 -2.44 -1.91
CA ILE A 177 1.55 -1.59 -0.98
C ILE A 177 2.16 -1.73 0.41
N SER A 178 2.81 -0.67 0.88
CA SER A 178 3.32 -0.61 2.25
C SER A 178 2.22 -0.10 3.18
N CYS A 179 2.05 -0.71 4.36
CA CYS A 179 0.99 -0.37 5.31
C CYS A 179 1.62 0.18 6.59
N LYS A 180 1.33 1.43 6.93
CA LYS A 180 1.90 2.09 8.11
C LYS A 180 0.80 2.57 9.04
N TRP A 181 0.50 1.81 10.10
CA TRP A 181 -0.57 2.17 11.04
C TRP A 181 -0.34 3.55 11.69
N THR A 182 0.90 3.84 12.06
CA THR A 182 1.35 5.17 12.52
C THR A 182 2.71 5.49 11.95
N LEU A 183 2.97 6.77 11.72
CA LEU A 183 4.21 7.25 11.09
C LEU A 183 5.17 7.83 12.13
N ARG A 184 6.44 7.58 11.87
CA ARG A 184 7.61 8.20 12.49
C ARG A 184 8.61 8.51 11.38
N SER A 185 9.56 9.41 11.62
CA SER A 185 10.51 9.86 10.60
C SER A 185 11.28 8.70 9.96
N ASP A 186 11.75 7.74 10.77
CA ASP A 186 12.41 6.51 10.32
C ASP A 186 11.50 5.65 9.42
N ARG A 187 10.23 5.48 9.82
CA ARG A 187 9.27 4.63 9.10
C ARG A 187 8.86 5.21 7.75
N ALA A 188 8.81 6.53 7.63
CA ALA A 188 8.55 7.19 6.36
C ALA A 188 9.71 6.95 5.38
N GLN A 189 10.95 7.07 5.85
CA GLN A 189 12.14 6.81 5.00
C GLN A 189 12.21 5.36 4.54
N ASN A 190 11.81 4.39 5.37
CA ASN A 190 11.80 2.99 4.96
C ASN A 190 10.89 2.74 3.74
N ALA A 191 9.67 3.29 3.75
CA ALA A 191 8.76 3.18 2.60
C ALA A 191 9.31 3.85 1.33
N ARG A 192 10.02 4.97 1.47
CA ARG A 192 10.69 5.64 0.34
C ARG A 192 11.82 4.80 -0.24
N SER A 193 12.68 4.24 0.62
CA SER A 193 13.78 3.37 0.20
C SER A 193 13.27 2.10 -0.48
N GLU A 194 12.22 1.47 0.06
CA GLU A 194 11.52 0.34 -0.58
C GLU A 194 11.04 0.71 -1.99
N GLY A 195 10.33 1.84 -2.13
CA GLY A 195 9.85 2.32 -3.42
C GLY A 195 10.98 2.62 -4.41
N LEU A 196 12.04 3.29 -3.95
CA LEU A 196 13.19 3.62 -4.77
C LEU A 196 13.95 2.36 -5.25
N ASN A 197 14.02 1.34 -4.42
CA ASN A 197 14.64 0.07 -4.80
C ASN A 197 13.77 -0.71 -5.81
N LEU A 198 12.44 -0.63 -5.74
CA LEU A 198 11.55 -1.13 -6.80
C LEU A 198 11.78 -0.39 -8.12
N VAL A 199 11.98 0.93 -8.07
CA VAL A 199 12.28 1.74 -9.25
C VAL A 199 13.63 1.35 -9.84
N ARG A 200 14.69 1.30 -9.04
CA ARG A 200 16.06 1.06 -9.52
C ARG A 200 16.27 -0.33 -10.10
N ASN A 201 15.65 -1.35 -9.49
CA ASN A 201 15.92 -2.74 -9.81
C ASN A 201 14.93 -3.38 -10.78
N ARG A 202 13.94 -2.66 -11.31
CA ARG A 202 12.96 -3.29 -12.22
C ARG A 202 13.57 -3.62 -13.58
N LYS A 203 13.20 -4.77 -14.15
CA LYS A 203 13.31 -5.10 -15.58
C LYS A 203 11.91 -5.22 -16.17
N GLY A 204 11.32 -4.08 -16.54
CA GLY A 204 9.95 -4.03 -17.07
C GLY A 204 9.19 -2.80 -16.58
N ARG A 205 7.85 -2.87 -16.65
CA ARG A 205 6.98 -1.81 -16.11
C ARG A 205 7.06 -1.79 -14.58
N LEU A 206 7.15 -0.58 -14.02
CA LEU A 206 7.09 -0.37 -12.57
C LEU A 206 5.72 -0.82 -12.03
N PRO A 207 5.65 -1.63 -10.97
CA PRO A 207 4.40 -1.87 -10.24
C PRO A 207 3.89 -0.57 -9.61
N HIS A 208 2.60 -0.49 -9.30
CA HIS A 208 2.08 0.62 -8.50
C HIS A 208 2.72 0.59 -7.10
N VAL A 209 3.40 1.67 -6.71
CA VAL A 209 4.07 1.80 -5.40
C VAL A 209 3.22 2.69 -4.50
N ALA A 210 2.44 2.09 -3.62
CA ALA A 210 1.49 2.79 -2.76
C ALA A 210 1.84 2.65 -1.28
N VAL A 211 1.40 3.63 -0.48
CA VAL A 211 1.39 3.51 0.98
C VAL A 211 0.01 3.74 1.52
N VAL A 212 -0.47 2.85 2.39
CA VAL A 212 -1.71 3.04 3.16
C VAL A 212 -1.35 3.40 4.59
N THR A 213 -1.96 4.44 5.16
CA THR A 213 -1.64 4.92 6.52
C THR A 213 -2.85 5.18 7.41
N GLY A 214 -2.67 4.89 8.71
CA GLY A 214 -3.57 5.26 9.80
C GLY A 214 -3.13 6.48 10.61
N GLU A 215 -2.04 7.14 10.18
CA GLU A 215 -1.47 8.31 10.87
C GLU A 215 -2.45 9.49 10.88
N PRO A 216 -2.81 10.03 12.06
CA PRO A 216 -3.75 11.14 12.14
C PRO A 216 -3.13 12.52 11.83
N LEU A 217 -1.82 12.71 11.98
CA LEU A 217 -1.22 14.06 11.91
C LEU A 217 -0.79 14.43 10.47
N PRO A 218 -1.33 15.50 9.85
CA PRO A 218 -1.01 15.85 8.46
C PRO A 218 0.47 16.08 8.21
N SER A 219 1.21 16.68 9.16
CA SER A 219 2.65 16.90 9.01
C SER A 219 3.47 15.60 8.92
N ARG A 220 3.01 14.51 9.58
CA ARG A 220 3.65 13.20 9.46
C ARG A 220 3.26 12.49 8.18
N ILE A 221 2.02 12.62 7.73
CA ILE A 221 1.60 12.13 6.41
C ILE A 221 2.43 12.83 5.33
N ALA A 222 2.62 14.15 5.44
CA ALA A 222 3.41 14.97 4.52
C ALA A 222 4.87 14.52 4.41
N SER A 223 5.49 14.05 5.50
CA SER A 223 6.85 13.50 5.49
C SER A 223 7.02 12.30 4.54
N LEU A 224 5.91 11.66 4.17
CA LEU A 224 5.85 10.55 3.24
C LEU A 224 5.25 10.96 1.88
N ALA A 225 4.14 11.72 1.88
CA ALA A 225 3.39 12.05 0.68
C ALA A 225 4.07 13.14 -0.19
N LEU A 226 4.75 14.10 0.44
CA LEU A 226 5.43 15.17 -0.29
C LEU A 226 6.73 14.66 -0.90
N GLY A 227 6.98 15.01 -2.16
CA GLY A 227 8.07 14.44 -2.95
C GLY A 227 7.55 13.49 -4.03
N THR A 228 8.39 13.24 -5.02
CA THR A 228 8.02 12.53 -6.25
C THR A 228 9.10 11.53 -6.66
N GLY A 229 8.68 10.40 -7.21
CA GLY A 229 9.55 9.43 -7.90
C GLY A 229 9.80 8.13 -7.14
N ASP A 230 9.51 8.08 -5.85
CA ASP A 230 9.63 6.90 -4.97
C ASP A 230 8.29 6.27 -4.61
N ILE A 231 7.24 7.09 -4.43
CA ILE A 231 5.88 6.64 -4.09
C ILE A 231 4.89 7.23 -5.09
N ASP A 232 4.02 6.40 -5.67
CA ASP A 232 3.00 6.84 -6.61
C ASP A 232 1.91 7.64 -5.90
N CYS A 233 1.38 7.12 -4.78
CA CYS A 233 0.40 7.84 -3.96
C CYS A 233 0.33 7.30 -2.52
N VAL A 234 -0.07 8.16 -1.57
CA VAL A 234 -0.42 7.77 -0.21
C VAL A 234 -1.94 7.73 -0.08
N TYR A 235 -2.46 6.71 0.59
CA TYR A 235 -3.89 6.53 0.85
C TYR A 235 -4.14 6.56 2.36
N HIS A 236 -4.93 7.52 2.82
CA HIS A 236 -5.31 7.61 4.22
C HIS A 236 -6.55 6.74 4.47
N PHE A 237 -6.55 6.02 5.60
CA PHE A 237 -7.61 5.06 5.91
C PHE A 237 -8.99 5.70 6.08
N ALA A 238 -9.05 6.98 6.46
CA ALA A 238 -10.27 7.72 6.75
C ALA A 238 -10.14 9.20 6.34
N LEU A 239 -9.85 9.47 5.06
CA LEU A 239 -9.48 10.83 4.61
C LEU A 239 -10.62 11.87 4.78
N PRO A 240 -11.88 11.59 4.39
CA PRO A 240 -13.02 12.47 4.66
C PRO A 240 -13.18 12.80 6.14
N GLU A 241 -13.01 11.81 7.03
CA GLU A 241 -13.15 12.00 8.48
C GLU A 241 -12.00 12.84 9.05
N LEU A 242 -10.77 12.66 8.54
CA LEU A 242 -9.63 13.50 8.88
C LEU A 242 -9.87 14.95 8.47
N ARG A 243 -10.30 15.20 7.23
CA ARG A 243 -10.59 16.57 6.76
C ARG A 243 -11.68 17.24 7.59
N ALA A 244 -12.82 16.57 7.78
CA ALA A 244 -13.93 17.07 8.57
C ALA A 244 -13.56 17.28 10.05
N THR A 245 -12.55 16.58 10.57
CA THR A 245 -12.00 16.82 11.91
C THR A 245 -11.18 18.10 11.94
N LEU A 246 -10.32 18.33 10.95
CA LEU A 246 -9.49 19.53 10.87
C LEU A 246 -10.33 20.79 10.69
N ASP A 247 -11.34 20.75 9.82
CA ASP A 247 -12.31 21.84 9.62
C ASP A 247 -12.96 22.27 10.94
N GLY A 248 -13.36 21.30 11.77
CA GLY A 248 -14.01 21.56 13.06
C GLY A 248 -13.08 22.09 14.15
N THR A 249 -11.76 22.09 13.93
CA THR A 249 -10.78 22.49 14.94
C THR A 249 -10.28 23.93 14.81
N GLY A 250 -10.54 24.59 13.67
CA GLY A 250 -10.05 25.94 13.39
C GLY A 250 -8.53 26.05 13.23
N ASP A 251 -7.84 24.93 13.03
CA ASP A 251 -6.38 24.85 12.89
C ASP A 251 -6.02 24.87 11.39
N GLU A 252 -5.98 26.08 10.81
CA GLU A 252 -5.79 26.30 9.38
C GLU A 252 -4.50 25.65 8.84
N GLY A 253 -3.41 25.65 9.62
CA GLY A 253 -2.12 25.13 9.16
C GLY A 253 -2.12 23.62 8.86
N TYR A 254 -2.85 22.81 9.65
CA TYR A 254 -2.98 21.37 9.37
C TYR A 254 -3.93 21.09 8.21
N LEU A 255 -4.99 21.89 8.06
CA LEU A 255 -5.91 21.78 6.94
C LEU A 255 -5.23 22.14 5.63
N ASP A 256 -4.49 23.26 5.58
CA ASP A 256 -3.71 23.67 4.41
C ASP A 256 -2.69 22.61 4.00
N THR A 257 -2.02 22.00 4.98
CA THR A 257 -1.08 20.90 4.72
C THR A 257 -1.80 19.69 4.12
N LEU A 258 -3.00 19.35 4.60
CA LEU A 258 -3.81 18.26 4.07
C LEU A 258 -4.24 18.55 2.63
N ASP A 259 -4.84 19.72 2.41
CA ASP A 259 -5.41 20.11 1.12
C ASP A 259 -4.31 20.22 0.06
N MET A 260 -3.14 20.76 0.40
CA MET A 260 -1.95 20.73 -0.47
C MET A 260 -1.61 19.30 -0.94
N MET A 261 -1.64 18.30 -0.04
CA MET A 261 -1.35 16.90 -0.42
C MET A 261 -2.46 16.31 -1.30
N VAL A 262 -3.72 16.62 -1.03
CA VAL A 262 -4.88 16.12 -1.79
C VAL A 262 -4.92 16.74 -3.19
N GLU A 263 -4.84 18.06 -3.28
CA GLU A 263 -4.81 18.81 -4.54
C GLU A 263 -3.57 18.47 -5.37
N GLY A 264 -2.43 18.27 -4.71
CA GLY A 264 -1.19 17.78 -5.32
C GLY A 264 -1.24 16.32 -5.78
N LYS A 265 -2.38 15.61 -5.62
CA LYS A 265 -2.57 14.19 -5.97
C LYS A 265 -1.57 13.26 -5.25
N ARG A 266 -1.13 13.65 -4.05
CA ARG A 266 -0.18 12.91 -3.22
C ARG A 266 -0.87 12.13 -2.11
N LEU A 267 -2.07 12.56 -1.71
CA LEU A 267 -2.89 11.92 -0.69
C LEU A 267 -4.31 11.67 -1.22
N LYS A 268 -4.81 10.44 -1.05
CA LYS A 268 -6.15 9.99 -1.42
C LYS A 268 -6.81 9.20 -0.29
N ASP A 269 -8.10 8.88 -0.42
CA ASP A 269 -8.78 7.98 0.52
C ASP A 269 -8.49 6.52 0.17
N ILE A 270 -8.53 5.62 1.13
CA ILE A 270 -8.40 4.16 0.89
C ILE A 270 -9.39 3.65 -0.17
N SER A 271 -10.56 4.27 -0.32
CA SER A 271 -11.51 3.90 -1.37
C SER A 271 -11.05 4.26 -2.79
N ASP A 272 -10.08 5.15 -2.97
CA ASP A 272 -9.54 5.46 -4.30
C ASP A 272 -8.55 4.39 -4.79
N LEU A 273 -7.87 3.70 -3.87
CA LEU A 273 -6.81 2.74 -4.19
C LEU A 273 -7.26 1.62 -5.16
N PRO A 274 -8.42 0.95 -4.98
CA PRO A 274 -8.87 -0.07 -5.92
C PRO A 274 -9.05 0.44 -7.35
N LEU A 275 -9.48 1.69 -7.54
CA LEU A 275 -9.65 2.29 -8.86
C LEU A 275 -8.31 2.70 -9.47
N ASP A 276 -7.40 3.25 -8.68
CA ASP A 276 -6.03 3.56 -9.14
C ASP A 276 -5.26 2.29 -9.57
N LEU A 277 -5.53 1.15 -8.92
CA LEU A 277 -4.94 -0.14 -9.27
C LEU A 277 -5.42 -0.69 -10.62
N VAL A 278 -6.52 -0.18 -11.18
CA VAL A 278 -7.09 -0.64 -12.46
C VAL A 278 -7.00 0.40 -13.57
N ALA A 279 -6.39 1.55 -13.31
CA ALA A 279 -6.08 2.58 -14.32
C ALA A 279 -5.00 2.11 -15.32
#